data_AF-B6IEE1-F1
#
_entry.id   AF-B6IEE1-F1
#
_cell.length_a   1.000
_cell.length_b   1.000
_cell.length_c   1.000
_cell.angle_alpha   90.00
_cell.angle_beta   90.00
_cell.angle_gamma   90.00
#
_symmetry.space_group_name_H-M   'P 1'
#
loop_
_entity.id
_entity.type
_entity.pdbx_description
1 polymer ?
#
loop_
_entity_poly.entity_id
_entity_poly.type
_entity_poly.pdbx_seq_one_letter_code
_entity_poly.pdbx_strand_id
1 'polypeptide(L)'
;MSETPEITCFSLYEEINAEQNVAAVTTQISTHYLFNWSITAIPIEGGDFELYLNSECTDSDAPGNLKNQLEGKFNISGIFY
;
A
#
# COMPACT_ATOMS: atom_id res chain seq x y z
N MET A 1 -13.21 11.36 -20.71
CA MET A 1 -13.46 10.02 -20.18
C MET A 1 -12.33 9.74 -19.21
N SER A 2 -12.62 9.68 -17.91
CA SER A 2 -11.61 9.40 -16.88
C SER A 2 -11.62 7.90 -16.66
N GLU A 3 -10.60 7.20 -17.15
CA GLU A 3 -10.37 5.82 -16.77
C GLU A 3 -9.96 5.85 -15.30
N THR A 4 -10.85 5.46 -14.40
CA THR A 4 -10.46 5.10 -13.03
C THR A 4 -9.51 3.92 -13.15
N PRO A 5 -8.24 4.03 -12.71
CA PRO A 5 -7.36 2.87 -12.70
C PRO A 5 -8.01 1.84 -11.79
N GLU A 6 -8.46 0.73 -12.37
CA GLU A 6 -8.85 -0.44 -11.58
C GLU A 6 -7.59 -0.91 -10.87
N ILE A 7 -7.51 -0.60 -9.58
CA ILE A 7 -6.48 -1.14 -8.71
C ILE A 7 -6.71 -2.66 -8.71
N THR A 8 -5.90 -3.38 -9.47
CA THR A 8 -5.95 -4.84 -9.50
C THR A 8 -5.43 -5.35 -8.17
N CYS A 9 -6.33 -5.50 -7.20
CA CYS A 9 -6.10 -6.08 -5.88
C CYS A 9 -5.39 -7.46 -5.93
N PHE A 10 -5.35 -8.08 -7.12
CA PHE A 10 -4.65 -9.33 -7.40
C PHE A 10 -3.12 -9.28 -7.19
N SER A 11 -2.43 -8.14 -7.37
CA SER A 11 -0.95 -8.13 -7.28
C SER A 11 -0.40 -8.23 -5.85
N LEU A 12 -0.99 -7.50 -4.89
CA LEU A 12 -0.47 -7.44 -3.52
C LEU A 12 -0.55 -8.79 -2.82
N TYR A 13 -1.61 -9.57 -3.08
CA TYR A 13 -1.76 -10.92 -2.54
C TYR A 13 -0.69 -11.88 -3.08
N GLU A 14 -0.40 -11.84 -4.37
CA GLU A 14 0.64 -12.67 -4.98
C GLU A 14 2.03 -12.29 -4.48
N GLU A 15 2.32 -10.99 -4.35
CA GLU A 15 3.57 -10.49 -3.81
C GLU A 15 3.78 -10.93 -2.35
N ILE A 16 2.74 -10.83 -1.50
CA ILE A 16 2.79 -11.31 -0.11
C ILE A 16 3.04 -12.83 -0.03
N ASN A 17 2.41 -13.62 -0.90
CA ASN A 17 2.60 -15.08 -0.88
C ASN A 17 3.93 -15.52 -1.51
N ALA A 18 4.43 -14.79 -2.50
CA ALA A 18 5.72 -15.04 -3.13
C ALA A 18 6.89 -14.65 -2.20
N GLU A 19 6.77 -13.50 -1.53
CA GLU A 19 7.67 -13.07 -0.46
C GLU A 19 7.28 -13.74 0.86
N GLN A 20 7.48 -15.06 0.94
CA GLN A 20 7.21 -15.87 2.12
C GLN A 20 7.61 -15.17 3.43
N ASN A 21 6.67 -14.51 4.10
CA ASN A 21 6.63 -14.10 5.52
C ASN A 21 7.81 -13.33 6.14
N VAL A 22 8.82 -12.85 5.42
CA VAL A 22 10.00 -12.23 6.07
C VAL A 22 10.15 -10.72 5.84
N ALA A 23 9.59 -10.17 4.76
CA ALA A 23 9.80 -8.76 4.42
C ALA A 23 8.49 -7.98 4.28
N ALA A 24 8.57 -6.67 4.54
CA ALA A 24 7.49 -5.75 4.24
C ALA A 24 7.39 -5.56 2.72
N VAL A 25 6.21 -5.82 2.16
CA VAL A 25 5.94 -5.66 0.73
C VAL A 25 5.29 -4.30 0.52
N THR A 26 5.76 -3.52 -0.46
CA THR A 26 5.13 -2.24 -0.81
C THR A 26 4.76 -2.23 -2.29
N THR A 27 3.49 -1.93 -2.57
CA THR A 27 2.98 -1.86 -3.94
C THR A 27 2.37 -0.49 -4.20
N GLN A 28 2.63 0.09 -5.38
CA GLN A 28 2.00 1.33 -5.80
C GLN A 28 0.60 1.03 -6.35
N ILE A 29 -0.42 1.66 -5.79
CA ILE A 29 -1.82 1.39 -6.16
C ILE A 29 -2.34 2.38 -7.20
N SER A 30 -1.99 3.66 -7.11
CA SER A 30 -2.43 4.67 -8.07
C SER A 30 -1.58 5.93 -7.99
N THR A 31 -1.66 6.75 -9.02
CA THR A 31 -1.29 8.16 -8.95
C THR A 31 -2.55 8.96 -9.23
N HIS A 32 -2.93 9.83 -8.30
CA HIS A 32 -4.10 10.68 -8.47
C HIS A 32 -3.85 12.08 -7.92
N TYR A 33 -4.22 13.09 -8.71
CA TYR A 33 -3.85 14.49 -8.50
C TYR A 33 -2.33 14.68 -8.35
N LEU A 34 -1.86 15.13 -7.17
CA LEU A 34 -0.46 15.38 -6.84
C LEU A 34 0.09 14.32 -5.87
N PHE A 35 -0.53 13.14 -5.81
CA PHE A 35 -0.12 12.10 -4.87
C PHE A 35 0.05 10.75 -5.55
N ASN A 36 1.19 10.13 -5.28
CA ASN A 36 1.42 8.71 -5.48
C ASN A 36 0.90 7.96 -4.25
N TRP A 37 0.04 6.99 -4.47
CA TRP A 37 -0.55 6.18 -3.42
C TRP A 37 0.08 4.79 -3.43
N SER A 38 0.47 4.30 -2.27
CA SER A 38 1.00 2.96 -2.10
C SER A 38 0.41 2.27 -0.88
N ILE A 39 0.43 0.94 -0.88
CA ILE A 39 0.11 0.13 0.28
C ILE A 39 1.36 -0.65 0.67
N THR A 40 1.73 -0.57 1.94
CA THR A 40 2.76 -1.41 2.54
C THR A 40 2.10 -2.47 3.42
N ALA A 41 2.36 -3.75 3.15
CA ALA A 41 1.96 -4.87 3.96
C ALA A 41 3.14 -5.35 4.79
N ILE A 42 2.98 -5.41 6.12
CA ILE A 42 3.99 -5.89 7.06
C ILE A 42 3.47 -7.17 7.70
N PRO A 43 4.16 -8.32 7.54
CA PRO A 43 3.77 -9.54 8.23
C PRO A 43 3.93 -9.36 9.75
N ILE A 44 2.96 -9.86 10.51
CA ILE A 44 3.00 -9.93 11.97
C ILE A 44 2.83 -11.38 12.44
N GLU A 45 3.07 -11.62 13.73
CA GLU A 45 2.93 -12.97 14.30
C GLU A 45 1.53 -13.54 14.06
N GLY A 46 1.47 -14.84 13.75
CA GLY A 46 0.20 -15.55 13.54
C GLY A 46 -0.26 -15.63 12.08
N GLY A 47 0.53 -15.14 11.12
CA GLY A 47 0.15 -15.14 9.69
C GLY A 47 -0.78 -13.98 9.31
N ASP A 48 -0.91 -12.99 10.19
CA ASP A 48 -1.65 -11.76 9.93
C ASP A 48 -0.73 -10.70 9.31
N PHE A 49 -1.34 -9.65 8.74
CA PHE A 49 -0.61 -8.51 8.17
C PHE A 49 -1.16 -7.17 8.68
N GLU A 50 -0.26 -6.24 8.93
CA GLU A 50 -0.60 -4.83 9.07
C GLU A 50 -0.42 -4.14 7.71
N LEU A 51 -1.49 -3.51 7.21
CA LEU A 51 -1.48 -2.70 6.00
C LEU A 51 -1.39 -1.22 6.35
N TYR A 52 -0.54 -0.51 5.62
CA TYR A 52 -0.31 0.93 5.72
C TYR A 52 -0.62 1.56 4.37
N LEU A 53 -1.63 2.43 4.33
CA LEU A 53 -1.93 3.25 3.15
C LEU A 53 -1.09 4.52 3.21
N ASN A 54 -0.21 4.71 2.25
CA ASN A 54 0.69 5.85 2.20
C ASN A 54 0.35 6.75 1.01
N SER A 55 0.54 8.04 1.19
CA SER A 55 0.54 9.04 0.13
C SER A 55 1.90 9.73 0.08
N GLU A 56 2.44 9.89 -1.11
CA GLU A 56 3.65 10.66 -1.39
C GLU A 56 3.29 11.79 -2.36
N CYS A 57 3.55 13.05 -1.96
CA CYS A 57 3.26 14.18 -2.83
C CYS A 57 4.30 14.27 -3.95
N THR A 58 3.83 14.29 -5.19
CA THR A 58 4.67 14.40 -6.38
C THR A 58 5.17 15.82 -6.63
N ASP A 59 4.63 16.81 -5.93
CA ASP A 59 5.08 18.21 -6.02
C ASP A 59 6.32 18.41 -5.13
N SER A 60 7.45 18.72 -5.76
CA SER A 60 8.73 18.93 -5.08
C SER A 60 8.72 20.12 -4.11
N ASP A 61 7.88 21.12 -4.40
CA ASP A 61 7.78 22.37 -3.65
C ASP A 61 6.72 22.31 -2.54
N ALA A 62 6.03 21.17 -2.39
CA ALA A 62 5.06 20.97 -1.35
C ALA A 62 5.67 21.16 0.06
N PRO A 63 4.92 21.75 1.00
CA PRO A 63 5.28 21.78 2.42
C PRO A 63 5.69 20.39 2.94
N GLY A 64 6.69 20.33 3.82
CA GLY A 64 7.24 19.06 4.28
C GLY A 64 6.21 18.11 4.91
N ASN A 65 5.16 18.65 5.53
CA ASN A 65 4.08 17.86 6.10
C ASN A 65 3.20 17.16 5.03
N LEU A 66 3.25 17.57 3.77
CA LEU A 66 2.50 16.94 2.68
C LEU A 66 3.34 15.93 1.88
N LYS A 67 4.66 15.87 2.07
CA LYS A 67 5.54 15.08 1.20
C LYS A 67 5.35 13.58 1.35
N ASN A 68 5.16 13.08 2.56
CA ASN A 68 4.88 11.68 2.84
C ASN A 68 3.91 11.59 4.02
N GLN A 69 2.76 10.97 3.83
CA GLN A 69 1.79 10.77 4.90
C GLN A 69 1.34 9.31 4.99
N LEU A 70 1.18 8.86 6.23
CA LEU A 70 0.40 7.67 6.53
C LEU A 70 -1.06 8.08 6.62
N GLU A 71 -1.86 7.60 5.68
CA GLU A 71 -3.26 7.97 5.51
C GLU A 71 -4.21 6.97 6.18
N GLY A 72 -3.74 5.73 6.37
CA GLY A 72 -4.53 4.70 7.03
C GLY A 72 -3.71 3.51 7.49
N LYS A 73 -4.18 2.88 8.58
CA LYS A 73 -3.65 1.62 9.10
C LYS A 73 -4.79 0.61 9.22
N PHE A 74 -4.59 -0.59 8.70
CA PHE A 74 -5.57 -1.67 8.71
C PHE A 74 -4.90 -2.97 9.13
N ASN A 75 -5.63 -3.83 9.84
CA ASN A 75 -5.18 -5.18 10.13
C ASN A 75 -6.00 -6.13 9.28
N ILE A 76 -5.32 -7.01 8.56
CA ILE A 76 -5.96 -8.10 7.84
C ILE A 76 -5.52 -9.40 8.47
N SER A 77 -6.51 -10.20 8.88
CA SER A 77 -6.25 -11.57 9.29
C SER A 77 -6.22 -12.45 8.06
N GLY A 78 -5.16 -13.24 7.92
CA GLY A 78 -5.12 -14.29 6.92
C GLY A 78 -6.14 -15.35 7.27
N ILE A 79 -7.38 -15.26 6.77
CA ILE A 79 -8.25 -16.43 6.77
C ILE A 79 -7.81 -17.28 5.59
N PHE A 80 -6.81 -18.12 5.85
CA PHE A 80 -6.29 -19.10 4.90
C PHE A 80 -7.31 -20.24 4.76
N TYR A 81 -8.09 -20.25 3.68
CA TYR A 81 -8.91 -21.40 3.25
C TYR A 81 -8.37 -21.98 1.95
#